data_AF-A0A1S3PWU6-F1
#
_entry.id   AF-A0A1S3PWU6-F1
#
_cell.length_a   1.000
_cell.length_b   1.000
_cell.length_c   1.000
_cell.angle_alpha   90.00
_cell.angle_beta   90.00
_cell.angle_gamma   90.00
#
_symmetry.space_group_name_H-M   'P 1'
#
loop_
_entity.id
_entity.type
_entity.pdbx_description
1 polymer ?
#
loop_
_entity_poly.entity_id
_entity_poly.type
_entity_poly.pdbx_seq_one_letter_code
_entity_poly.pdbx_strand_id
1 'polypeptide(L)'
;MAHSVRRDAPELPDFSLLKRLARDQLIYLLEQLPGRKDLFIEADLMSPLDRIANVTTLKQHDVDKLYKVEYKPIVSTSDQLCFLIRPRIKTVKWICDVVNADKAFGRFRRYKIIFSPQKFYACENLLEEQGIFGDVTTDEWSFYLLPLDDDIISLELPEFFRDNFLEGDQRWVRTAGSALHLLHSVYGPFSKVYGIGRCSK
;
A
#
# COMPACT_ATOMS: atom_id res chain seq x y z
N MET A 1 -15.52 -2.51 30.29
CA MET A 1 -14.38 -2.58 31.23
C MET A 1 -14.27 -4.03 31.73
N ALA A 2 -13.36 -4.81 31.16
CA ALA A 2 -13.07 -6.17 31.61
C ALA A 2 -11.60 -6.53 31.30
N HIS A 3 -10.66 -5.73 31.79
CA HIS A 3 -9.27 -6.21 31.90
C HIS A 3 -9.17 -7.05 33.18
N SER A 4 -9.50 -8.34 33.08
CA SER A 4 -8.98 -9.33 34.01
C SER A 4 -7.50 -9.52 33.71
N VAL A 5 -6.67 -8.64 34.28
CA VAL A 5 -5.21 -8.71 34.16
C VAL A 5 -4.75 -10.07 34.72
N ARG A 6 -4.52 -11.04 33.83
CA ARG A 6 -3.71 -12.22 34.16
C ARG A 6 -2.32 -11.69 34.47
N ARG A 7 -1.94 -11.68 35.75
CA ARG A 7 -0.64 -11.17 36.23
C ARG A 7 0.58 -11.85 35.59
N ASP A 8 0.39 -13.00 34.97
CA ASP A 8 1.45 -13.78 34.31
C ASP A 8 1.50 -13.61 32.78
N ALA A 9 0.61 -12.80 32.20
CA ALA A 9 0.66 -12.50 30.77
C ALA A 9 1.58 -11.29 30.54
N PRO A 10 2.54 -11.35 29.59
CA PRO A 10 3.32 -10.18 29.22
C PRO A 10 2.41 -9.05 28.76
N GLU A 11 2.85 -7.81 28.98
CA GLU A 11 2.15 -6.63 28.48
C GLU A 11 2.00 -6.69 26.96
N LEU A 12 0.91 -6.14 26.44
CA LEU A 12 0.66 -6.12 25.00
C LEU A 12 1.75 -5.30 24.30
N PRO A 13 2.23 -5.76 23.13
CA PRO A 13 3.22 -5.02 22.36
C PRO A 13 2.63 -3.68 21.89
N ASP A 14 3.44 -2.62 21.96
CA ASP A 14 3.01 -1.31 21.48
C ASP A 14 3.00 -1.23 19.95
N PHE A 15 1.82 -1.36 19.37
CA PHE A 15 1.61 -1.28 17.93
C PHE A 15 1.72 0.15 17.35
N SER A 16 1.92 1.19 18.17
CA SER A 16 2.14 2.55 17.70
C SER A 16 3.36 2.66 16.79
N LEU A 17 4.39 1.83 17.05
CA LEU A 17 5.60 1.77 16.24
C LEU A 17 5.33 1.30 14.81
N LEU A 18 4.39 0.36 14.60
CA LEU A 18 4.02 -0.09 13.26
C LEU A 18 3.38 1.05 12.45
N LYS A 19 2.49 1.84 13.08
CA LYS A 19 1.88 3.02 12.44
C LYS A 19 2.95 4.04 12.06
N ARG A 20 3.90 4.28 12.97
CA ARG A 20 5.00 5.21 12.73
C ARG A 20 5.90 4.76 11.58
N LEU A 21 6.32 3.49 11.55
CA LEU A 21 7.14 2.94 10.45
C LEU A 21 6.42 3.06 9.10
N ALA A 22 5.14 2.70 9.05
CA ALA A 22 4.33 2.82 7.84
C ALA A 22 4.23 4.27 7.36
N ARG A 23 3.98 5.21 8.28
CA ARG A 23 3.89 6.64 8.00
C ARG A 23 5.22 7.20 7.50
N ASP A 24 6.31 6.89 8.18
CA ASP A 24 7.64 7.41 7.86
C ASP A 24 8.10 6.87 6.49
N GLN A 25 7.78 5.60 6.16
CA GLN A 25 8.01 5.05 4.82
C GLN A 25 7.16 5.75 3.75
N LEU A 26 5.88 6.04 4.03
CA LEU A 26 5.03 6.75 3.08
C LEU A 26 5.56 8.16 2.81
N ILE A 27 5.96 8.88 3.86
CA ILE A 27 6.55 10.22 3.75
C ILE A 27 7.80 10.18 2.89
N TYR A 28 8.71 9.22 3.14
CA TYR A 28 9.91 9.03 2.33
C TYR A 28 9.59 8.84 0.84
N LEU A 29 8.60 8.01 0.52
CA LEU A 29 8.17 7.79 -0.87
C LEU A 29 7.56 9.05 -1.52
N LEU A 30 6.85 9.87 -0.75
CA LEU A 30 6.33 11.14 -1.22
C LEU A 30 7.45 12.14 -1.46
N GLU A 31 8.45 12.22 -0.59
CA GLU A 31 9.58 13.15 -0.68
C GLU A 31 10.52 12.85 -1.86
N GLN A 32 10.60 11.58 -2.30
CA GLN A 32 11.31 11.21 -3.53
C GLN A 32 10.76 11.87 -4.80
N LEU A 33 9.53 12.41 -4.76
CA LEU A 33 8.94 13.18 -5.84
C LEU A 33 8.83 14.66 -5.42
N PRO A 34 9.92 15.45 -5.46
CA PRO A 34 9.91 16.82 -4.97
C PRO A 34 9.04 17.72 -5.87
N GLY A 35 8.21 18.55 -5.24
CA GLY A 35 7.29 19.47 -5.91
C GLY A 35 5.82 19.13 -5.67
N ARG A 36 4.94 20.06 -6.10
CA ARG A 36 3.48 19.92 -5.94
C ARG A 36 2.99 18.73 -6.73
N LYS A 37 2.31 17.80 -6.06
CA LYS A 37 1.78 16.59 -6.66
C LYS A 37 0.31 16.38 -6.28
N ASP A 38 -0.43 15.78 -7.19
CA ASP A 38 -1.79 15.30 -6.91
C ASP A 38 -1.73 13.81 -6.60
N LEU A 39 -2.36 13.40 -5.50
CA LEU A 39 -2.34 12.04 -5.00
C LEU A 39 -3.68 11.34 -5.29
N PHE A 40 -3.62 10.25 -6.04
CA PHE A 40 -4.76 9.39 -6.37
C PHE A 40 -4.71 8.14 -5.50
N ILE A 41 -5.75 7.89 -4.71
CA ILE A 41 -5.79 6.80 -3.74
C ILE A 41 -6.92 5.84 -4.11
N GLU A 42 -6.61 4.55 -4.12
CA GLU A 42 -7.61 3.51 -4.28
C GLU A 42 -8.56 3.43 -3.07
N ALA A 43 -9.84 3.18 -3.30
CA ALA A 43 -10.87 3.19 -2.26
C ALA A 43 -10.52 2.31 -1.04
N ASP A 44 -9.94 1.13 -1.30
CA ASP A 44 -9.59 0.13 -0.29
C ASP A 44 -8.35 0.52 0.54
N LEU A 45 -7.63 1.57 0.14
CA LEU A 45 -6.46 2.10 0.86
C LEU A 45 -6.80 3.39 1.63
N MET A 46 -7.92 4.04 1.34
CA MET A 46 -8.34 5.27 2.04
C MET A 46 -8.51 5.06 3.54
N SER A 47 -9.21 3.98 3.94
CA SER A 47 -9.44 3.67 5.37
C SER A 47 -8.14 3.31 6.11
N PRO A 48 -7.27 2.42 5.58
CA PRO A 48 -5.95 2.19 6.17
C PRO A 48 -5.09 3.45 6.25
N LEU A 49 -5.09 4.28 5.21
CA LEU A 49 -4.28 5.48 5.14
C LEU A 49 -4.68 6.50 6.21
N ASP A 50 -5.98 6.73 6.42
CA ASP A 50 -6.49 7.68 7.41
C ASP A 50 -6.07 7.32 8.86
N ARG A 51 -5.87 6.04 9.14
CA ARG A 51 -5.37 5.57 10.45
C ARG A 51 -3.87 5.77 10.66
N ILE A 52 -3.11 5.99 9.60
CA ILE A 52 -1.64 6.10 9.61
C ILE A 52 -1.21 7.55 9.45
N ALA A 53 -1.82 8.26 8.50
CA ALA A 53 -1.44 9.60 8.12
C ALA A 53 -2.70 10.45 7.86
N ASN A 54 -2.82 11.55 8.60
CA ASN A 54 -3.87 12.53 8.37
C ASN A 54 -3.64 13.28 7.05
N VAL A 55 -4.71 13.79 6.45
CA VAL A 55 -4.64 14.65 5.25
C VAL A 55 -3.70 15.85 5.45
N THR A 56 -3.63 16.38 6.67
CA THR A 56 -2.69 17.47 7.03
C THR A 56 -1.23 17.06 6.87
N THR A 57 -0.87 15.83 7.25
CA THR A 57 0.48 15.29 7.08
C THR A 57 0.81 15.15 5.60
N LEU A 58 -0.12 14.62 4.80
CA LEU A 58 0.10 14.49 3.35
C LEU A 58 0.30 15.85 2.68
N LYS A 59 -0.50 16.87 3.06
CA LYS A 59 -0.36 18.25 2.56
C LYS A 59 0.96 18.92 2.95
N GLN A 60 1.57 18.53 4.07
CA GLN A 60 2.89 19.02 4.47
C GLN A 60 4.02 18.50 3.56
N HIS A 61 3.81 17.37 2.87
CA HIS A 61 4.79 16.77 1.95
C HIS A 61 4.40 16.99 0.47
N ASP A 62 3.96 18.21 0.16
CA ASP A 62 3.65 18.71 -1.19
C ASP A 62 2.50 18.01 -1.94
N VAL A 63 1.58 17.36 -1.22
CA VAL A 63 0.32 16.87 -1.81
C VAL A 63 -0.69 18.02 -1.86
N ASP A 64 -1.02 18.51 -3.05
CA ASP A 64 -1.97 19.62 -3.24
C ASP A 64 -3.42 19.11 -3.11
N LYS A 65 -3.78 18.15 -3.98
CA LYS A 65 -5.12 17.56 -4.02
C LYS A 65 -5.07 16.05 -3.86
N LEU A 66 -6.07 15.54 -3.14
CA LEU A 66 -6.31 14.11 -2.98
C LEU A 66 -7.53 13.72 -3.80
N TYR A 67 -7.38 12.67 -4.60
CA TYR A 67 -8.41 12.15 -5.47
C TYR A 67 -8.63 10.68 -5.17
N LYS A 68 -9.88 10.25 -5.28
CA LYS A 68 -10.23 8.83 -5.28
C LYS A 68 -10.06 8.29 -6.70
N VAL A 69 -9.48 7.09 -6.83
CA VAL A 69 -9.42 6.40 -8.13
C VAL A 69 -10.83 5.96 -8.55
N GLU A 70 -11.33 6.55 -9.66
CA GLU A 70 -12.67 6.28 -10.20
C GLU A 70 -12.68 5.71 -11.63
N TYR A 71 -11.52 5.32 -12.19
CA TYR A 71 -11.38 4.84 -13.58
C TYR A 71 -11.89 5.84 -14.65
N LYS A 72 -11.91 7.13 -14.31
CA LYS A 72 -12.31 8.22 -15.21
C LYS A 72 -11.09 8.98 -15.74
N PRO A 73 -11.22 9.76 -16.82
CA PRO A 73 -10.16 10.65 -17.27
C PRO A 73 -9.76 11.63 -16.16
N ILE A 74 -8.46 11.81 -15.96
CA ILE A 74 -7.93 12.67 -14.89
C ILE A 74 -7.93 14.13 -15.35
N VAL A 75 -8.69 14.97 -14.64
CA VAL A 75 -8.66 16.43 -14.80
C VAL A 75 -7.84 17.03 -13.66
N SER A 76 -6.53 16.78 -13.71
CA SER A 76 -5.56 17.42 -12.82
C SER A 76 -4.83 18.53 -13.57
N THR A 77 -4.55 19.62 -12.85
CA THR A 77 -3.71 20.74 -13.31
C THR A 77 -2.25 20.59 -12.88
N SER A 78 -1.94 19.55 -12.10
CA SER A 78 -0.59 19.29 -11.60
C SER A 78 0.29 18.67 -12.69
N ASP A 79 1.58 19.01 -12.65
CA ASP A 79 2.61 18.40 -13.51
C ASP A 79 3.10 17.06 -12.94
N GLN A 80 2.75 16.75 -11.69
CA GLN A 80 3.13 15.53 -11.00
C GLN A 80 1.89 14.80 -10.49
N LEU A 81 1.75 13.53 -10.88
CA LEU A 81 0.67 12.65 -10.46
C LEU A 81 1.24 11.45 -9.72
N CYS A 82 0.79 11.24 -8.50
CA CYS A 82 1.16 10.11 -7.67
C CYS A 82 -0.05 9.19 -7.47
N PHE A 83 0.13 7.89 -7.70
CA PHE A 83 -0.92 6.89 -7.57
C PHE A 83 -0.58 5.94 -6.43
N LEU A 84 -1.41 5.89 -5.40
CA LEU A 84 -1.34 4.92 -4.33
C LEU A 84 -2.40 3.84 -4.56
N ILE A 85 -1.96 2.67 -5.04
CA ILE A 85 -2.84 1.60 -5.51
C ILE A 85 -2.39 0.23 -5.01
N ARG A 86 -3.33 -0.73 -4.96
CA ARG A 86 -3.00 -2.15 -4.88
C ARG A 86 -2.54 -2.65 -6.24
N PRO A 87 -1.70 -3.70 -6.31
CA PRO A 87 -1.18 -4.25 -7.57
C PRO A 87 -2.25 -5.04 -8.35
N ARG A 88 -3.32 -4.34 -8.78
CA ARG A 88 -4.41 -4.87 -9.61
C ARG A 88 -4.18 -4.50 -11.07
N ILE A 89 -4.19 -5.48 -11.96
CA ILE A 89 -3.98 -5.28 -13.42
C ILE A 89 -4.97 -4.27 -14.00
N LYS A 90 -6.24 -4.31 -13.55
CA LYS A 90 -7.27 -3.36 -13.99
C LYS A 90 -6.89 -1.91 -13.69
N THR A 91 -6.38 -1.64 -12.50
CA THR A 91 -5.99 -0.28 -12.06
C THR A 91 -4.76 0.19 -12.80
N VAL A 92 -3.75 -0.67 -12.94
CA VAL A 92 -2.52 -0.35 -13.70
C VAL A 92 -2.85 -0.06 -15.16
N LYS A 93 -3.69 -0.88 -15.81
CA LYS A 93 -4.14 -0.65 -17.18
C LYS A 93 -4.82 0.71 -17.36
N TRP A 94 -5.69 1.09 -16.42
CA TRP A 94 -6.31 2.42 -16.45
C TRP A 94 -5.28 3.54 -16.31
N ILE A 95 -4.27 3.39 -15.45
CA ILE A 95 -3.16 4.37 -15.37
C ILE A 95 -2.43 4.44 -16.72
N CYS A 96 -2.21 3.30 -17.39
CA CYS A 96 -1.61 3.30 -18.72
C CYS A 96 -2.43 4.09 -19.74
N ASP A 97 -3.75 3.90 -19.74
CA ASP A 97 -4.65 4.63 -20.63
C ASP A 97 -4.59 6.15 -20.38
N VAL A 98 -4.48 6.56 -19.11
CA VAL A 98 -4.31 7.99 -18.74
C VAL A 98 -3.00 8.56 -19.25
N VAL A 99 -1.87 7.86 -19.04
CA VAL A 99 -0.54 8.30 -19.50
C VAL A 99 -0.50 8.39 -21.02
N ASN A 100 -1.07 7.40 -21.72
CA ASN A 100 -1.13 7.39 -23.18
C ASN A 100 -2.04 8.50 -23.73
N ALA A 101 -3.15 8.81 -23.06
CA ALA A 101 -4.00 9.94 -23.43
C ALA A 101 -3.25 11.26 -23.26
N ASP A 102 -2.59 11.48 -22.11
CA ASP A 102 -1.80 12.69 -21.87
C ASP A 102 -0.68 12.87 -22.92
N LYS A 103 0.03 11.79 -23.29
CA LYS A 103 1.00 11.79 -24.39
C LYS A 103 0.37 12.16 -25.73
N ALA A 104 -0.81 11.63 -26.05
CA ALA A 104 -1.53 11.96 -27.28
C ALA A 104 -1.96 13.44 -27.34
N PHE A 105 -2.24 14.06 -26.19
CA PHE A 105 -2.50 15.50 -26.07
C PHE A 105 -1.23 16.36 -25.97
N GLY A 106 -0.03 15.77 -26.04
CA GLY A 106 1.25 16.47 -25.92
C GLY A 106 1.56 17.00 -24.51
N ARG A 107 0.91 16.45 -23.47
CA ARG A 107 1.18 16.79 -22.07
C ARG A 107 2.22 15.84 -21.50
N PHE A 108 3.33 16.40 -21.04
CA PHE A 108 4.38 15.65 -20.36
C PHE A 108 4.31 15.92 -18.87
N ARG A 109 3.91 14.91 -18.10
CA ARG A 109 3.84 14.94 -16.63
C ARG A 109 4.76 13.89 -16.05
N ARG A 110 5.11 14.03 -14.78
CA ARG A 110 5.80 12.99 -14.03
C ARG A 110 4.77 12.11 -13.35
N TYR A 111 4.84 10.80 -13.60
CA TYR A 111 3.95 9.82 -13.03
C TYR A 111 4.72 8.96 -12.02
N LYS A 112 4.17 8.78 -10.82
CA LYS A 112 4.72 7.87 -9.82
C LYS A 112 3.63 6.93 -9.33
N ILE A 113 3.89 5.63 -9.36
CA ILE A 113 3.00 4.60 -8.83
C ILE A 113 3.64 4.01 -7.58
N ILE A 114 2.92 4.10 -6.47
CA ILE A 114 3.27 3.49 -5.20
C ILE A 114 2.34 2.27 -5.02
N PHE A 115 2.92 1.08 -5.12
CA PHE A 115 2.21 -0.17 -4.90
C PHE A 115 2.16 -0.51 -3.42
N SER A 116 0.96 -0.82 -2.92
CA SER A 116 0.75 -1.31 -1.57
C SER A 116 0.11 -2.70 -1.60
N PRO A 117 0.60 -3.69 -0.82
CA PRO A 117 1.77 -3.65 0.06
C PRO A 117 3.09 -4.06 -0.64
N GLN A 118 3.02 -4.52 -1.89
CA GLN A 118 4.17 -4.97 -2.68
C GLN A 118 3.87 -4.78 -4.17
N LYS A 119 4.91 -4.71 -5.01
CA LYS A 119 4.73 -4.73 -6.46
C LYS A 119 4.66 -6.16 -6.99
N PHE A 120 3.89 -6.36 -8.05
CA PHE A 120 3.86 -7.62 -8.79
C PHE A 120 4.52 -7.47 -10.14
N TYR A 121 5.33 -8.47 -10.51
CA TYR A 121 5.98 -8.54 -11.82
C TYR A 121 4.99 -8.41 -12.99
N ALA A 122 3.78 -8.97 -12.84
CA ALA A 122 2.72 -8.84 -13.84
C ALA A 122 2.30 -7.37 -14.09
N CYS A 123 2.39 -6.51 -13.08
CA CYS A 123 2.13 -5.08 -13.25
C CYS A 123 3.28 -4.38 -13.99
N GLU A 124 4.53 -4.77 -13.70
CA GLU A 124 5.72 -4.24 -14.40
C GLU A 124 5.68 -4.62 -15.89
N ASN A 125 5.43 -5.90 -16.20
CA ASN A 125 5.27 -6.36 -17.58
C ASN A 125 4.17 -5.60 -18.32
N LEU A 126 3.04 -5.31 -17.66
CA LEU A 126 1.97 -4.54 -18.29
C LEU A 126 2.41 -3.11 -18.63
N LEU A 127 3.19 -2.47 -17.77
CA LEU A 127 3.74 -1.13 -18.03
C LEU A 127 4.74 -1.16 -19.19
N GLU A 128 5.54 -2.21 -19.30
CA GLU A 128 6.48 -2.44 -20.41
C GLU A 128 5.76 -2.71 -21.73
N GLU A 129 4.76 -3.59 -21.74
CA GLU A 129 3.93 -3.91 -22.91
C GLU A 129 3.20 -2.68 -23.46
N GLN A 130 2.80 -1.75 -22.58
CA GLN A 130 2.17 -0.49 -22.96
C GLN A 130 3.18 0.60 -23.35
N GLY A 131 4.48 0.34 -23.25
CA GLY A 131 5.54 1.28 -23.65
C GLY A 131 5.63 2.53 -22.76
N ILE A 132 5.16 2.46 -21.51
CA ILE A 132 5.17 3.59 -20.57
C ILE A 132 6.07 3.39 -19.36
N PHE A 133 6.72 2.22 -19.24
CA PHE A 133 7.59 1.89 -18.12
C PHE A 133 8.68 2.95 -17.87
N GLY A 134 9.20 3.58 -18.93
CA GLY A 134 10.20 4.65 -18.82
C GLY A 134 9.66 6.02 -18.34
N ASP A 135 8.36 6.26 -18.44
CA ASP A 135 7.73 7.53 -18.06
C ASP A 135 7.17 7.51 -16.63
N VAL A 136 7.08 6.33 -16.04
CA VAL A 136 6.46 6.08 -14.74
C VAL A 136 7.51 5.57 -13.76
N THR A 137 7.64 6.24 -12.62
CA THR A 137 8.44 5.72 -11.50
C THR A 137 7.59 4.78 -10.65
N THR A 138 8.07 3.56 -10.39
CA THR A 138 7.36 2.58 -9.56
C THR A 138 8.09 2.37 -8.23
N ASP A 139 7.35 2.41 -7.13
CA ASP A 139 7.86 2.18 -5.79
C ASP A 139 6.92 1.28 -4.99
N GLU A 140 7.43 0.72 -3.90
CA GLU A 140 6.68 -0.16 -3.00
C GLU A 140 6.52 0.50 -1.63
N TRP A 141 5.29 0.59 -1.17
CA TRP A 141 4.97 0.91 0.21
C TRP A 141 4.67 -0.39 0.96
N SER A 142 5.65 -0.82 1.76
CA SER A 142 5.63 -2.09 2.52
C SER A 142 4.71 -2.04 3.73
N PHE A 143 3.50 -1.54 3.53
CA PHE A 143 2.48 -1.41 4.56
C PHE A 143 1.70 -2.72 4.71
N TYR A 144 2.19 -3.58 5.61
CA TYR A 144 1.58 -4.90 5.83
C TYR A 144 0.53 -4.89 6.92
N LEU A 145 0.85 -4.37 8.11
CA LEU A 145 0.04 -4.54 9.33
C LEU A 145 -0.59 -3.22 9.75
N LEU A 146 -1.91 -3.19 9.74
CA LEU A 146 -2.73 -2.10 10.26
C LEU A 146 -3.21 -2.45 11.68
N PRO A 147 -2.78 -1.70 12.72
CA PRO A 147 -3.36 -1.84 14.05
C PRO A 147 -4.75 -1.20 14.07
N LEU A 148 -5.78 -2.04 14.21
CA LEU A 148 -7.18 -1.64 14.30
C LEU A 148 -7.56 -1.22 15.72
N ASP A 149 -6.98 -1.90 16.71
CA ASP A 149 -7.16 -1.69 18.16
C ASP A 149 -5.85 -2.06 18.91
N ASP A 150 -5.86 -1.98 20.24
CA ASP A 150 -4.69 -2.27 21.10
C ASP A 150 -4.22 -3.73 21.03
N ASP A 151 -5.08 -4.66 20.62
CA ASP A 151 -4.81 -6.10 20.51
C ASP A 151 -5.12 -6.69 19.12
N ILE A 152 -5.52 -5.85 18.14
CA ILE A 152 -5.93 -6.29 16.81
C ILE A 152 -5.05 -5.66 15.73
N ILE A 153 -4.35 -6.53 14.98
CA ILE A 153 -3.63 -6.18 13.75
C ILE A 153 -4.26 -6.90 12.55
N SER A 154 -4.40 -6.18 11.44
CA SER A 154 -5.00 -6.70 10.20
C SER A 154 -4.09 -6.44 9.00
N LEU A 155 -4.10 -7.33 8.02
CA LEU A 155 -3.46 -7.08 6.72
C LEU A 155 -4.34 -6.20 5.81
N GLU A 156 -5.64 -6.10 6.11
CA GLU A 156 -6.63 -5.43 5.25
C GLU A 156 -6.50 -5.83 3.77
N LEU A 157 -6.44 -7.13 3.48
CA LEU A 157 -6.36 -7.70 2.14
C LEU A 157 -7.69 -8.38 1.77
N PRO A 158 -8.66 -7.66 1.18
CA PRO A 158 -9.96 -8.25 0.85
C PRO A 158 -9.88 -9.39 -0.17
N GLU A 159 -8.88 -9.38 -1.05
CA GLU A 159 -8.70 -10.41 -2.09
C GLU A 159 -8.05 -11.69 -1.58
N PHE A 160 -7.41 -11.65 -0.40
CA PHE A 160 -6.63 -12.77 0.13
C PHE A 160 -7.43 -14.08 0.13
N PHE A 161 -8.69 -14.03 0.56
CA PHE A 161 -9.53 -15.22 0.64
C PHE A 161 -9.83 -15.80 -0.73
N ARG A 162 -10.24 -14.96 -1.68
CA ARG A 162 -10.59 -15.38 -3.03
C ARG A 162 -9.37 -15.96 -3.75
N ASP A 163 -8.26 -15.22 -3.75
CA ASP A 163 -7.07 -15.60 -4.49
C ASP A 163 -6.49 -16.92 -3.96
N ASN A 164 -6.34 -17.04 -2.64
CA ASN A 164 -5.69 -18.19 -2.03
C ASN A 164 -6.58 -19.45 -1.96
N PHE A 165 -7.86 -19.30 -1.59
CA PHE A 165 -8.73 -20.46 -1.34
C PHE A 165 -9.60 -20.87 -2.53
N LEU A 166 -9.95 -19.93 -3.43
CA LEU A 166 -10.80 -20.23 -4.60
C LEU A 166 -9.95 -20.39 -5.86
N GLU A 167 -9.03 -19.47 -6.10
CA GLU A 167 -8.22 -19.45 -7.33
C GLU A 167 -6.90 -20.22 -7.20
N GLY A 168 -6.51 -20.58 -5.96
CA GLY A 168 -5.26 -21.30 -5.67
C GLY A 168 -4.00 -20.45 -5.85
N ASP A 169 -4.15 -19.13 -5.95
CA ASP A 169 -3.06 -18.17 -6.10
C ASP A 169 -2.49 -17.78 -4.74
N GLN A 170 -1.24 -18.20 -4.48
CA GLN A 170 -0.55 -17.99 -3.20
C GLN A 170 0.30 -16.71 -3.16
N ARG A 171 0.13 -15.77 -4.10
CA ARG A 171 0.92 -14.51 -4.15
C ARG A 171 0.92 -13.72 -2.84
N TRP A 172 -0.17 -13.75 -2.09
CA TRP A 172 -0.30 -13.02 -0.82
C TRP A 172 0.35 -13.73 0.38
N VAL A 173 0.73 -15.01 0.25
CA VAL A 173 1.43 -15.73 1.32
C VAL A 173 2.78 -15.07 1.61
N ARG A 174 3.47 -14.57 0.57
CA ARG A 174 4.69 -13.77 0.74
C ARG A 174 4.44 -12.53 1.59
N THR A 175 3.32 -11.84 1.37
CA THR A 175 2.94 -10.65 2.13
C THR A 175 2.73 -10.97 3.61
N ALA A 176 2.04 -12.07 3.91
CA ALA A 176 1.86 -12.55 5.28
C ALA A 176 3.21 -12.92 5.93
N GLY A 177 4.11 -13.58 5.19
CA GLY A 177 5.46 -13.88 5.64
C GLY A 177 6.28 -12.62 5.95
N SER A 178 6.25 -11.61 5.07
CA SER A 178 6.91 -10.32 5.30
C SER A 178 6.34 -9.58 6.51
N ALA A 179 5.02 -9.66 6.73
CA ALA A 179 4.36 -9.10 7.91
C ALA A 179 4.87 -9.76 9.20
N LEU A 180 4.97 -11.09 9.23
CA LEU A 180 5.53 -11.83 10.37
C LEU A 180 7.01 -11.52 10.57
N HIS A 181 7.77 -11.38 9.49
CA HIS A 181 9.18 -10.98 9.56
C HIS A 181 9.36 -9.57 10.13
N LEU A 182 8.45 -8.64 9.80
CA LEU A 182 8.43 -7.30 10.38
C LEU A 182 8.16 -7.37 11.89
N LEU A 183 7.16 -8.14 12.32
CA LEU A 183 6.90 -8.36 13.75
C LEU A 183 8.10 -8.95 14.47
N HIS A 184 8.74 -9.95 13.86
CA HIS A 184 9.95 -10.58 14.38
C HIS A 184 11.10 -9.58 14.54
N SER A 185 11.26 -8.67 13.57
CA SER A 185 12.32 -7.67 13.58
C SER A 185 12.09 -6.55 14.61
N VAL A 186 10.83 -6.17 14.82
CA VAL A 186 10.45 -5.07 15.72
C VAL A 186 10.30 -5.52 17.17
N TYR A 187 9.65 -6.67 17.41
CA TYR A 187 9.32 -7.15 18.75
C TYR A 187 10.18 -8.34 19.21
N GLY A 188 11.07 -8.83 18.34
CA GLY A 188 11.94 -9.95 18.63
C GLY A 188 11.37 -11.32 18.19
N PRO A 189 12.14 -12.39 18.42
CA PRO A 189 11.87 -13.69 17.83
C PRO A 189 10.63 -14.40 18.41
N PHE A 190 9.91 -15.11 17.54
CA PHE A 190 8.82 -15.98 17.97
C PHE A 190 9.38 -17.21 18.68
N SER A 191 9.09 -17.38 19.96
CA SER A 191 9.56 -18.53 20.74
C SER A 191 8.92 -19.85 20.30
N LYS A 192 7.68 -19.79 19.82
CA LYS A 192 6.86 -20.96 19.46
C LYS A 192 5.95 -20.58 18.29
N VAL A 193 5.89 -21.44 17.28
CA VAL A 193 5.02 -21.26 16.11
C VAL A 193 4.15 -22.51 15.97
N TYR A 194 2.84 -22.31 15.94
CA TYR A 194 1.85 -23.36 15.76
C TYR A 194 0.96 -22.97 14.58
N GLY A 195 0.67 -23.92 13.69
CA GLY A 195 -0.13 -23.66 12.50
C GLY A 195 -0.99 -24.88 12.14
N ILE A 196 -2.25 -24.62 11.76
CA ILE A 196 -3.19 -25.63 11.27
C ILE A 196 -3.75 -25.15 9.93
N GLY A 197 -3.59 -25.98 8.90
CA GLY A 197 -4.05 -25.69 7.54
C GLY A 197 -2.93 -25.78 6.52
N ARG A 198 -3.31 -25.77 5.23
CA ARG A 198 -2.33 -25.76 4.13
C ARG A 198 -1.68 -24.39 3.96
N CYS A 199 -2.45 -23.32 4.13
CA CYS A 199 -1.96 -21.94 4.03
C CYS A 199 -1.05 -21.52 5.19
N SER A 200 -1.11 -22.21 6.34
CA SER A 200 -0.30 -21.92 7.52
C SER A 200 1.05 -22.67 7.55
N LYS A 201 1.22 -23.66 6.67
CA LYS A 201 2.45 -24.44 6.54
C LYS A 201 3.36 -23.79 5.52
#